data_AF-A0A382TI83-F1
#
_entry.id   AF-A0A382TI83-F1
#
_cell.length_a   1.000
_cell.length_b   1.000
_cell.length_c   1.000
_cell.angle_alpha   90.00
_cell.angle_beta   90.00
_cell.angle_gamma   90.00
#
_symmetry.space_group_name_H-M   'P 1'
#
loop_
_entity.id
_entity.type
_entity.pdbx_description
1 polymer ?
#
loop_
_entity_poly.entity_id
_entity_poly.type
_entity_poly.pdbx_seq_one_letter_code
_entity_poly.pdbx_strand_id
1 'polypeptide(L)'
;SSLLRIEKTNFFQVMGVVFSMIGVIVIITQLNIEKIKELSFNKGDLSIIVAMLSWALYSALLKKKKLELSQLSLLQVIITSGLIFLLPIYIIEMYQGRYVALELPFFLTLTYVVLFPGLASFICWIKGIAIIGANRSGIFLHLMPIFSTILAIVIFKERFMIFHLIGAMLIITGIILSSKKNKHE
;
A
#
# COMPACT_ATOMS: atom_id res chain seq x y z
N SER A 1 -13.76 3.28 -5.09
CA SER A 1 -14.25 4.46 -5.85
C SER A 1 -15.65 4.27 -6.44
N SER A 2 -15.95 3.10 -7.04
CA SER A 2 -17.26 2.83 -7.68
C SER A 2 -18.47 2.89 -6.74
N LEU A 3 -18.38 2.34 -5.53
CA LEU A 3 -19.45 2.45 -4.52
C LEU A 3 -19.84 3.91 -4.20
N LEU A 4 -18.85 4.81 -4.21
CA LEU A 4 -19.05 6.24 -3.96
C LEU A 4 -19.46 7.02 -5.21
N ARG A 5 -19.67 6.33 -6.34
CA ARG A 5 -19.98 6.88 -7.67
C ARG A 5 -18.96 7.92 -8.16
N ILE A 6 -17.69 7.78 -7.77
CA ILE A 6 -16.61 8.69 -8.16
C ILE A 6 -15.97 8.25 -9.48
N GLU A 7 -15.72 6.94 -9.62
CA GLU A 7 -15.18 6.34 -10.84
C GLU A 7 -15.97 5.08 -11.18
N LYS A 8 -16.19 4.84 -12.47
CA LYS A 8 -16.73 3.56 -12.95
C LYS A 8 -15.65 2.48 -12.86
N THR A 9 -16.07 1.25 -12.59
CA THR A 9 -15.20 0.08 -12.63
C THR A 9 -15.66 -0.81 -13.78
N ASN A 10 -14.73 -1.15 -14.68
CA ASN A 10 -15.03 -2.06 -15.79
C ASN A 10 -14.62 -3.50 -15.48
N PHE A 11 -15.08 -4.44 -16.31
CA PHE A 11 -14.81 -5.87 -16.15
C PHE A 11 -13.30 -6.19 -16.15
N PHE A 12 -12.51 -5.57 -17.03
CA PHE A 12 -11.06 -5.77 -17.08
C PHE A 12 -10.35 -5.30 -15.81
N GLN A 13 -10.83 -4.23 -15.16
CA GLN A 13 -10.31 -3.77 -13.88
C GLN A 13 -10.61 -4.77 -12.77
N VAL A 14 -11.82 -5.33 -12.72
CA VAL A 14 -12.17 -6.38 -11.74
C VAL A 14 -11.29 -7.61 -11.94
N MET A 15 -11.17 -8.10 -13.17
CA MET A 15 -10.27 -9.22 -13.46
C MET A 15 -8.82 -8.89 -13.11
N GLY A 16 -8.37 -7.67 -13.39
CA GLY A 16 -7.01 -7.22 -13.05
C GLY A 16 -6.73 -7.27 -11.55
N VAL A 17 -7.70 -6.82 -10.72
CA VAL A 17 -7.63 -6.95 -9.26
C VAL A 17 -7.56 -8.41 -8.84
N VAL A 18 -8.42 -9.28 -9.40
CA VAL A 18 -8.44 -10.71 -9.05
C VAL A 18 -7.11 -11.38 -9.39
N PHE A 19 -6.60 -11.23 -10.61
CA PHE A 19 -5.33 -11.82 -11.04
C PHE A 19 -4.17 -11.34 -10.18
N SER A 20 -4.09 -10.03 -9.93
CA SER A 20 -3.01 -9.48 -9.12
C SER A 20 -3.09 -9.89 -7.66
N MET A 21 -4.30 -9.98 -7.09
CA MET A 21 -4.50 -10.49 -5.72
C MET A 21 -4.09 -11.96 -5.59
N ILE A 22 -4.43 -12.82 -6.57
CA ILE A 22 -3.95 -14.21 -6.59
C ILE A 22 -2.42 -14.23 -6.61
N GLY A 23 -1.78 -13.38 -7.42
CA GLY A 23 -0.33 -13.28 -7.45
C GLY A 23 0.30 -12.86 -6.11
N VAL A 24 -0.32 -11.90 -5.41
CA VAL A 24 0.08 -11.50 -4.05
C VAL A 24 -0.02 -12.68 -3.08
N ILE A 25 -1.15 -13.40 -3.10
CA ILE A 25 -1.36 -14.59 -2.27
C ILE A 25 -0.29 -15.66 -2.57
N VAL A 26 0.03 -15.91 -3.84
CA VAL A 26 1.07 -16.87 -4.24
C VAL A 26 2.44 -16.51 -3.65
N ILE A 27 2.84 -15.24 -3.67
CA ILE A 27 4.12 -14.79 -3.09
C ILE A 27 4.11 -14.97 -1.58
N ILE A 28 3.07 -14.50 -0.89
CA ILE A 28 2.99 -14.52 0.58
C ILE A 28 2.92 -15.96 1.11
N THR A 29 2.08 -16.79 0.50
CA THR A 29 1.89 -18.20 0.92
C THR A 29 3.01 -19.11 0.43
N GLN A 30 3.83 -18.65 -0.53
CA GLN A 30 4.89 -19.44 -1.16
C GLN A 30 4.35 -20.75 -1.77
N LEU A 31 3.14 -20.72 -2.32
CA LEU A 31 2.37 -21.90 -2.79
C LEU A 31 2.04 -22.95 -1.72
N ASN A 32 2.26 -22.66 -0.43
CA ASN A 32 1.85 -23.53 0.66
C ASN A 32 0.47 -23.11 1.20
N ILE A 33 -0.57 -23.87 0.84
CA ILE A 33 -1.96 -23.61 1.25
C ILE A 33 -2.16 -23.89 2.75
N GLU A 34 -1.33 -24.71 3.38
CA GLU A 34 -1.44 -25.01 4.81
C GLU A 34 -1.20 -23.75 5.66
N LYS A 35 -0.33 -22.83 5.20
CA LYS A 35 -0.15 -21.52 5.85
C LYS A 35 -1.43 -20.70 5.95
N ILE A 36 -2.40 -20.90 5.04
CA ILE A 36 -3.71 -20.23 5.14
C ILE A 36 -4.56 -20.86 6.24
N LYS A 37 -4.45 -22.17 6.46
CA LYS A 37 -5.22 -22.90 7.48
C LYS A 37 -4.73 -22.59 8.90
N GLU A 38 -3.46 -22.21 9.03
CA GLU A 38 -2.84 -21.82 10.30
C GLU A 38 -3.09 -20.35 10.68
N LEU A 39 -3.78 -19.58 9.85
CA LEU A 39 -4.10 -18.19 10.15
C LEU A 39 -5.01 -18.09 11.38
N SER A 40 -4.44 -17.59 12.49
CA SER A 40 -5.20 -17.25 13.69
C SER A 40 -5.60 -15.79 13.66
N PHE A 41 -6.89 -15.51 13.80
CA PHE A 41 -7.38 -14.14 13.91
C PHE A 41 -6.91 -13.50 15.22
N ASN A 42 -6.31 -12.32 15.14
CA ASN A 42 -5.87 -11.54 16.29
C ASN A 42 -6.49 -10.13 16.26
N LYS A 43 -6.34 -9.39 17.36
CA LYS A 43 -6.89 -8.02 17.46
C LYS A 43 -6.28 -7.07 16.43
N GLY A 44 -5.08 -7.35 15.93
CA GLY A 44 -4.41 -6.57 14.90
C GLY A 44 -5.12 -6.64 13.55
N ASP A 45 -5.71 -7.79 13.21
CA ASP A 45 -6.43 -7.99 11.95
C ASP A 45 -7.62 -7.03 11.82
N LEU A 46 -8.37 -6.81 12.90
CA LEU A 46 -9.47 -5.86 12.91
C LEU A 46 -8.98 -4.42 12.67
N SER A 47 -7.87 -4.04 13.29
CA SER A 47 -7.24 -2.72 13.09
C SER A 47 -6.78 -2.53 11.65
N ILE A 48 -6.23 -3.58 11.02
CA ILE A 48 -5.83 -3.57 9.60
C ILE A 48 -7.05 -3.37 8.69
N ILE A 49 -8.18 -4.04 8.96
CA ILE A 49 -9.41 -3.86 8.17
C ILE A 49 -9.87 -2.40 8.23
N VAL A 50 -9.93 -1.81 9.42
CA VAL A 50 -10.30 -0.39 9.59
C VAL A 50 -9.31 0.53 8.86
N ALA A 51 -8.01 0.26 8.96
CA ALA A 51 -6.98 1.02 8.28
C ALA A 51 -7.12 0.95 6.75
N MET A 52 -7.38 -0.24 6.19
CA MET A 52 -7.54 -0.45 4.76
C MET A 52 -8.82 0.19 4.20
N LEU A 53 -9.93 0.12 4.95
CA LEU A 53 -11.15 0.84 4.60
C LEU A 53 -10.93 2.36 4.61
N SER A 54 -10.20 2.87 5.61
CA SER A 54 -9.84 4.29 5.71
C SER A 54 -8.95 4.73 4.54
N TRP A 55 -7.95 3.91 4.18
CA TRP A 55 -7.06 4.15 3.04
C TRP A 55 -7.82 4.17 1.71
N ALA A 56 -8.72 3.21 1.50
CA ALA A 56 -9.55 3.13 0.30
C ALA A 56 -10.50 4.33 0.18
N LEU A 57 -11.10 4.75 1.29
CA LEU A 57 -11.96 5.93 1.36
C LEU A 57 -11.18 7.20 1.07
N TYR A 58 -10.03 7.41 1.74
CA TYR A 58 -9.11 8.51 1.49
C TYR A 58 -8.74 8.60 0.00
N SER A 59 -8.28 7.50 -0.59
CA SER A 59 -7.84 7.46 -1.98
C SER A 59 -8.96 7.81 -2.96
N ALA A 60 -10.18 7.30 -2.71
CA ALA A 60 -11.34 7.63 -3.53
C ALA A 60 -11.77 9.10 -3.39
N LEU A 61 -11.84 9.61 -2.15
CA LEU A 61 -12.20 11.01 -1.88
C LEU A 61 -11.17 12.00 -2.43
N LEU A 62 -9.89 11.62 -2.43
CA LEU A 62 -8.81 12.40 -3.02
C LEU A 62 -9.03 12.63 -4.52
N LYS A 63 -9.59 11.66 -5.25
CA LYS A 63 -9.99 11.83 -6.65
C LYS A 63 -11.22 12.73 -6.81
N LYS A 64 -12.19 12.63 -5.88
CA LYS A 64 -13.48 13.35 -5.95
C LYS A 64 -13.33 14.84 -5.64
N LYS A 65 -12.59 15.18 -4.59
CA LYS A 65 -12.48 16.56 -4.11
C LYS A 65 -11.32 17.26 -4.80
N LYS A 66 -11.63 18.31 -5.57
CA LYS A 66 -10.65 19.34 -5.91
C LYS A 66 -10.44 20.19 -4.66
N LEU A 67 -9.51 19.77 -3.81
CA LEU A 67 -9.07 20.61 -2.71
C LEU A 67 -8.26 21.77 -3.30
N GLU A 68 -8.54 22.99 -2.89
CA GLU A 68 -7.76 24.20 -3.23
C GLU A 68 -6.44 24.23 -2.44
N LEU A 69 -5.79 23.08 -2.32
CA LEU A 69 -4.54 22.89 -1.61
C LEU A 69 -3.48 22.42 -2.60
N SER A 70 -2.26 22.94 -2.46
CA SER A 70 -1.11 22.33 -3.13
C SER A 70 -0.90 20.90 -2.63
N GLN A 71 -0.23 20.06 -3.43
CA GLN A 71 0.08 18.67 -3.04
C GLN A 71 0.89 18.60 -1.74
N LEU A 72 1.81 19.56 -1.54
CA LEU A 72 2.60 19.67 -0.32
C LEU A 72 1.77 20.10 0.89
N SER A 73 0.85 21.05 0.70
CA SER A 73 -0.07 21.49 1.76
C SER A 73 -0.98 20.34 2.21
N LEU A 74 -1.51 19.56 1.26
CA LEU A 74 -2.29 18.37 1.58
C LEU A 74 -1.45 17.34 2.35
N LEU A 75 -0.21 17.09 1.91
CA LEU A 75 0.69 16.16 2.60
C LEU A 75 1.01 16.63 4.03
N GLN A 76 1.25 17.92 4.22
CA GLN A 76 1.45 18.51 5.54
C GLN A 76 0.24 18.28 6.46
N VAL A 77 -0.99 18.49 5.96
CA VAL A 77 -2.20 18.22 6.74
C VAL A 77 -2.28 16.74 7.14
N ILE A 78 -1.97 15.82 6.23
CA ILE A 78 -1.98 14.37 6.50
C ILE A 78 -0.94 14.03 7.58
N ILE A 79 0.30 14.51 7.44
CA ILE A 79 1.39 14.23 8.38
C ILE A 79 1.10 14.83 9.76
N THR A 80 0.68 16.10 9.82
CA THR A 80 0.34 16.77 11.09
C THR A 80 -0.83 16.07 11.78
N SER A 81 -1.84 15.64 11.03
CA SER A 81 -2.95 14.87 11.59
C SER A 81 -2.45 13.55 12.18
N GLY A 82 -1.62 12.81 11.43
CA GLY A 82 -0.98 11.59 11.90
C GLY A 82 -0.17 11.81 13.18
N LEU A 83 0.63 12.88 13.24
CA LEU A 83 1.39 13.26 14.42
C LEU A 83 0.48 13.51 15.63
N ILE A 84 -0.60 14.27 15.47
CA ILE A 84 -1.55 14.56 16.56
C ILE A 84 -2.16 13.27 17.12
N PHE A 85 -2.49 12.29 16.28
CA PHE A 85 -3.06 11.01 16.74
C PHE A 85 -2.01 10.06 17.34
N LEU A 86 -0.77 10.09 16.84
CA LEU A 86 0.30 9.20 17.32
C LEU A 86 1.01 9.74 18.55
N LEU A 87 1.05 11.05 18.76
CA LEU A 87 1.77 11.69 19.87
C LEU A 87 1.27 11.23 21.26
N PRO A 88 -0.05 11.15 21.54
CA PRO A 88 -0.53 10.62 22.82
C PRO A 88 -0.13 9.16 23.03
N ILE A 89 -0.16 8.34 21.98
CA ILE A 89 0.24 6.93 22.04
C ILE A 89 1.72 6.84 22.42
N TYR A 90 2.58 7.61 21.74
CA TYR A 90 4.00 7.69 22.06
C TYR A 90 4.26 8.10 23.52
N ILE A 91 3.54 9.11 24.02
CA ILE A 91 3.66 9.55 25.41
C ILE A 91 3.27 8.42 26.38
N ILE A 92 2.19 7.68 26.11
CA ILE A 92 1.76 6.52 26.91
C ILE A 92 2.85 5.44 26.91
N GLU A 93 3.47 5.16 25.77
CA GLU A 93 4.56 4.17 25.69
C GLU A 93 5.76 4.55 26.56
N MET A 94 6.13 5.84 26.52
CA MET A 94 7.21 6.39 27.31
C MET A 94 6.93 6.26 28.82
N TYR A 95 5.69 6.50 29.26
CA TYR A 95 5.29 6.28 30.66
C TYR A 95 5.31 4.80 31.08
N GLN A 96 5.17 3.88 30.13
CA GLN A 96 5.29 2.43 30.36
C GLN A 96 6.74 1.94 30.28
N GLY A 97 7.72 2.85 30.24
CA GLY A 97 9.15 2.54 30.23
C GLY A 97 9.69 2.10 28.87
N ARG A 98 8.92 2.26 27.78
CA ARG A 98 9.39 1.97 26.42
C ARG A 98 10.01 3.22 25.82
N TYR A 99 11.35 3.26 25.82
CA TYR A 99 12.12 4.37 25.28
C TYR A 99 12.75 4.01 23.94
N VAL A 100 12.89 5.02 23.08
CA VAL A 100 13.60 4.89 21.80
C VAL A 100 15.09 5.09 22.04
N ALA A 101 15.90 4.14 21.56
CA ALA A 101 17.36 4.28 21.54
C ALA A 101 17.77 5.24 20.42
N LEU A 102 18.30 6.42 20.80
CA LEU A 102 18.72 7.47 19.87
C LEU A 102 20.14 7.24 19.35
N GLU A 103 20.32 6.13 18.63
CA GLU A 103 21.61 5.73 18.06
C GLU A 103 21.66 5.95 16.55
N LEU A 104 22.82 5.74 15.94
CA LEU A 104 23.00 5.89 14.49
C LEU A 104 21.95 5.11 13.65
N PRO A 105 21.59 3.85 13.97
CA PRO A 105 20.55 3.13 13.23
C PRO A 105 19.18 3.83 13.25
N PHE A 106 18.84 4.51 14.36
CA PHE A 106 17.59 5.27 14.47
C PHE A 106 17.59 6.43 13.47
N PHE A 107 18.64 7.25 13.46
CA PHE A 107 18.72 8.39 12.54
C PHE A 107 18.74 7.96 11.07
N LEU A 108 19.49 6.90 10.73
CA LEU A 108 19.52 6.37 9.37
C LEU A 108 18.14 5.85 8.93
N THR A 109 17.46 5.10 9.80
CA THR A 109 16.11 4.58 9.52
C THR A 109 15.11 5.73 9.41
N LEU A 110 15.15 6.70 10.31
CA LEU A 110 14.28 7.86 10.31
C LEU A 110 14.45 8.69 9.04
N THR A 111 15.69 9.02 8.66
CA THR A 111 15.98 9.76 7.44
C THR A 111 15.48 9.01 6.20
N TYR A 112 15.74 7.71 6.12
CA TYR A 112 15.24 6.88 5.02
C TYR A 112 13.71 6.90 4.93
N VAL A 113 13.01 6.63 6.05
CA VAL A 113 11.55 6.55 6.10
C VAL A 113 10.89 7.91 5.81
N VAL A 114 11.45 9.00 6.33
CA VAL A 114 10.91 10.34 6.07
C VAL A 114 11.03 10.71 4.59
N LEU A 115 12.22 10.55 3.99
CA LEU A 115 12.46 11.01 2.62
C LEU A 115 11.74 10.15 1.58
N PHE A 116 11.85 8.82 1.67
CA PHE A 116 11.39 7.93 0.61
C PHE A 116 9.89 7.55 0.76
N PRO A 117 9.48 6.70 1.73
CA PRO A 117 8.07 6.36 1.87
C PRO A 117 7.21 7.50 2.44
N GLY A 118 7.78 8.42 3.25
CA GLY A 118 7.03 9.51 3.87
C GLY A 118 6.72 10.68 2.92
N LEU A 119 7.73 11.23 2.23
CA LEU A 119 7.55 12.37 1.34
C LEU A 119 7.40 11.97 -0.12
N ALA A 120 8.42 11.31 -0.69
CA ALA A 120 8.45 11.04 -2.12
C ALA A 120 7.29 10.14 -2.58
N SER A 121 7.06 9.03 -1.86
CA SER A 121 5.97 8.09 -2.17
C SER A 121 4.59 8.73 -2.08
N PHE A 122 4.30 9.51 -1.01
CA PHE A 122 3.00 10.16 -0.86
C PHE A 122 2.75 11.23 -1.92
N ILE A 123 3.75 12.03 -2.31
CA ILE A 123 3.62 12.99 -3.41
C ILE A 123 3.29 12.25 -4.71
N CYS A 124 4.02 11.16 -5.00
CA CYS A 124 3.77 10.31 -6.16
C CYS A 124 2.37 9.66 -6.11
N TRP A 125 1.91 9.23 -4.93
CA TRP A 125 0.59 8.65 -4.73
C TRP A 125 -0.52 9.66 -5.00
N ILE A 126 -0.43 10.86 -4.39
CA ILE A 126 -1.40 11.94 -4.58
C ILE A 126 -1.48 12.33 -6.06
N LYS A 127 -0.32 12.54 -6.70
CA LYS A 127 -0.23 12.86 -8.13
C LYS A 127 -0.74 11.72 -9.01
N GLY A 128 -0.42 10.48 -8.68
CA GLY A 128 -0.88 9.29 -9.38
C GLY A 128 -2.40 9.19 -9.38
N ILE A 129 -3.04 9.32 -8.21
CA ILE A 129 -4.50 9.34 -8.10
C ILE A 129 -5.09 10.49 -8.91
N ALA A 130 -4.49 11.68 -8.86
CA ALA A 130 -4.96 12.83 -9.64
C ALA A 130 -4.95 12.54 -11.15
N ILE A 131 -3.93 11.85 -11.67
CA ILE A 131 -3.79 11.53 -13.10
C ILE A 131 -4.68 10.36 -13.50
N ILE A 132 -4.52 9.17 -12.89
CA ILE A 132 -5.14 7.92 -13.38
C ILE A 132 -6.34 7.43 -12.57
N GLY A 133 -6.65 8.07 -11.44
CA GLY A 133 -7.77 7.71 -10.56
C GLY A 133 -7.43 6.63 -9.53
N ALA A 134 -8.24 6.56 -8.47
CA ALA A 134 -7.94 5.74 -7.30
C ALA A 134 -8.07 4.24 -7.61
N ASN A 135 -9.03 3.85 -8.46
CA ASN A 135 -9.23 2.45 -8.83
C ASN A 135 -7.99 1.87 -9.54
N ARG A 136 -7.37 2.64 -10.45
CA ARG A 136 -6.19 2.19 -11.20
C ARG A 136 -4.92 2.28 -10.36
N SER A 137 -4.73 3.37 -9.62
CA SER A 137 -3.59 3.53 -8.71
C SER A 137 -3.51 2.42 -7.66
N GLY A 138 -4.66 1.99 -7.11
CA GLY A 138 -4.73 0.94 -6.08
C GLY A 138 -4.04 -0.37 -6.47
N ILE A 139 -4.15 -0.79 -7.72
CA ILE A 139 -3.64 -2.08 -8.18
C ILE A 139 -2.10 -2.09 -8.27
N PHE A 140 -1.47 -0.92 -8.44
CA PHE A 140 -0.01 -0.81 -8.39
C PHE A 140 0.56 -1.10 -7.00
N LEU A 141 -0.24 -1.04 -5.92
CA LEU A 141 0.20 -1.47 -4.59
C LEU A 141 0.52 -2.98 -4.56
N HIS A 142 -0.05 -3.78 -5.45
CA HIS A 142 0.31 -5.20 -5.59
C HIS A 142 1.72 -5.40 -6.17
N LEU A 143 2.42 -4.36 -6.63
CA LEU A 143 3.84 -4.45 -6.95
C LEU A 143 4.73 -4.51 -5.70
N MET A 144 4.22 -4.12 -4.52
CA MET A 144 5.02 -4.12 -3.29
C MET A 144 5.66 -5.50 -3.01
N PRO A 145 4.92 -6.63 -3.04
CA PRO A 145 5.53 -7.95 -2.88
C PRO A 145 6.62 -8.28 -3.89
N ILE A 146 6.50 -7.84 -5.14
CA ILE A 146 7.55 -8.06 -6.16
C ILE A 146 8.81 -7.29 -5.78
N PHE A 147 8.69 -5.99 -5.49
CA PHE A 147 9.85 -5.17 -5.12
C PHE A 147 10.48 -5.63 -3.81
N SER A 148 9.67 -5.97 -2.80
CA SER A 148 10.16 -6.55 -1.54
C SER A 148 10.92 -7.85 -1.78
N THR A 149 10.41 -8.74 -2.64
CA THR A 149 11.09 -9.99 -3.01
C THR A 149 12.42 -9.72 -3.72
N ILE A 150 12.44 -8.81 -4.70
CA ILE A 150 13.68 -8.44 -5.42
C ILE A 150 14.72 -7.90 -4.45
N LEU A 151 14.32 -6.98 -3.56
CA LEU A 151 15.21 -6.43 -2.55
C LEU A 151 15.71 -7.51 -1.59
N ALA A 152 14.85 -8.43 -1.16
CA ALA A 152 15.25 -9.51 -0.27
C ALA A 152 16.28 -10.46 -0.91
N ILE A 153 16.10 -10.80 -2.19
CA ILE A 153 17.07 -11.59 -2.95
C ILE A 153 18.41 -10.84 -3.11
N VAL A 154 18.37 -9.55 -3.43
CA VAL A 154 19.58 -8.76 -3.69
C VAL A 154 20.37 -8.47 -2.40
N ILE A 155 19.67 -8.04 -1.35
CA ILE A 155 20.26 -7.56 -0.09
C ILE A 155 20.51 -8.73 0.86
N PHE A 156 19.49 -9.55 1.14
CA PHE A 156 19.58 -10.66 2.09
C PHE A 156 20.01 -11.99 1.46
N LYS A 157 20.28 -12.00 0.15
CA LYS A 157 20.71 -13.19 -0.60
C LYS A 157 19.74 -14.36 -0.50
N GLU A 158 18.45 -14.06 -0.36
CA GLU A 158 17.40 -15.07 -0.42
C GLU A 158 17.39 -15.79 -1.77
N ARG A 159 17.02 -17.08 -1.77
CA ARG A 159 16.96 -17.86 -2.99
C ARG A 159 15.73 -17.50 -3.80
N PHE A 160 15.91 -17.32 -5.11
CA PHE A 160 14.78 -17.19 -6.02
C PHE A 160 14.06 -18.53 -6.18
N MET A 161 12.75 -18.52 -5.98
CA MET A 161 11.88 -19.70 -6.05
C MET A 161 10.79 -19.50 -7.10
N ILE A 162 10.20 -20.62 -7.55
CA ILE A 162 9.20 -20.60 -8.62
C ILE A 162 7.94 -19.78 -8.28
N PHE A 163 7.55 -19.73 -7.00
CA PHE A 163 6.41 -18.94 -6.55
C PHE A 163 6.65 -17.43 -6.70
N HIS A 164 7.90 -16.95 -6.65
CA HIS A 164 8.22 -15.56 -6.96
C HIS A 164 7.90 -15.24 -8.42
N LEU A 165 8.27 -16.14 -9.34
CA LEU A 165 8.02 -15.97 -10.78
C LEU A 165 6.51 -15.97 -11.08
N ILE A 166 5.80 -16.99 -10.60
CA ILE A 166 4.36 -17.16 -10.85
C ILE A 166 3.59 -15.98 -10.27
N GLY A 167 3.89 -15.61 -9.03
CA GLY A 167 3.26 -14.47 -8.37
C GLY A 167 3.51 -13.16 -9.11
N ALA A 168 4.76 -12.92 -9.53
CA ALA A 168 5.11 -11.73 -10.30
C ALA A 168 4.38 -11.66 -11.66
N MET A 169 4.32 -12.77 -12.39
CA MET A 169 3.57 -12.85 -13.65
C MET A 169 2.09 -12.51 -13.45
N LEU A 170 1.44 -13.11 -12.45
CA LEU A 170 0.03 -12.86 -12.13
C LEU A 170 -0.24 -11.40 -11.77
N ILE A 171 0.62 -10.78 -10.96
CA ILE A 171 0.55 -9.35 -10.61
C ILE A 171 0.69 -8.48 -11.86
N ILE A 172 1.71 -8.72 -12.69
CA ILE A 172 1.96 -7.94 -13.90
C ILE A 172 0.79 -8.08 -14.88
N THR A 173 0.30 -9.30 -15.11
CA THR A 173 -0.89 -9.54 -15.94
C THR A 173 -2.11 -8.81 -15.40
N GLY A 174 -2.33 -8.82 -14.09
CA GLY A 174 -3.43 -8.10 -13.45
C GLY A 174 -3.35 -6.58 -13.66
N ILE A 175 -2.16 -5.99 -13.54
CA ILE A 175 -1.91 -4.56 -13.79
C ILE A 175 -2.16 -4.22 -15.26
N ILE A 176 -1.64 -5.02 -16.19
CA ILE A 176 -1.84 -4.81 -17.64
C ILE A 176 -3.33 -4.87 -17.97
N LEU A 177 -4.06 -5.86 -17.45
CA LEU A 177 -5.49 -6.04 -17.69
C LEU A 177 -6.29 -4.85 -17.17
N SER A 178 -6.01 -4.40 -15.95
CA SER A 178 -6.68 -3.22 -15.38
C SER A 178 -6.32 -1.91 -16.07
N SER A 179 -5.18 -1.85 -16.76
CA SER A 179 -4.74 -0.66 -17.48
C SER A 179 -5.37 -0.54 -18.87
N LYS A 180 -5.98 -1.60 -19.39
CA LYS A 180 -6.70 -1.54 -20.67
C LYS A 180 -7.87 -0.57 -20.57
N LYS A 181 -7.81 0.51 -21.35
CA LYS A 181 -8.93 1.44 -21.56
C LYS A 181 -10.01 0.67 -22.34
N ASN A 182 -11.26 0.70 -21.88
CA ASN A 182 -12.37 0.21 -22.69
C ASN A 182 -12.40 1.04 -23.98
N LYS A 183 -12.41 0.38 -25.13
CA LYS A 183 -12.44 1.02 -26.47
C LYS A 183 -13.72 1.84 -26.74
N HIS A 184 -14.63 1.93 -25.76
CA HIS A 184 -15.94 2.58 -25.84
C HIS A 184 -16.12 3.73 -24.81
N GLU A 185 -15.02 4.28 -24.25
CA GLU A 185 -15.03 5.52 -23.44
C GLU A 185 -14.13 6.62 -24.02
#